data_AF-C5TA39-F1
#
_entry.id   AF-C5TA39-F1
#
_cell.length_a   1.000
_cell.length_b   1.000
_cell.length_c   1.000
_cell.angle_alpha   90.00
_cell.angle_beta   90.00
_cell.angle_gamma   90.00
#
_symmetry.space_group_name_H-M   'P 1'
#
loop_
_entity.id
_entity.type
_entity.pdbx_description
1 polymer ?
#
loop_
_entity_poly.entity_id
_entity_poly.type
_entity_poly.pdbx_seq_one_letter_code
_entity_poly.pdbx_strand_id
1 'polypeptide(L)'
;AAARLLGRPYTISGHVVHGRKLGRALGASTADAADGFRTLNLRFAHWKPAASGIFAVLVHGLGDGALPGVANLGVRPSLDPADVNGGRVLLETHCLTWPADLGPEGAYGKIIRVELLHKLHDELKYDGLDALTAGIAKDCADARAYFASAHTSSHTETRRQTTRDRI
;
A
#
# COMPACT_ATOMS: atom_id res chain seq x y z
N ALA A 1 7.92 16.98 -0.15
CA ALA A 1 6.90 16.17 -0.85
C ALA A 1 5.56 16.29 -0.13
N ALA A 2 4.44 15.92 -0.76
CA ALA A 2 3.04 16.28 -0.43
C ALA A 2 2.67 16.44 1.06
N ALA A 3 3.15 15.59 1.98
CA ALA A 3 2.88 15.72 3.41
C ALA A 3 3.28 17.09 4.00
N ARG A 4 4.36 17.70 3.50
CA ARG A 4 4.83 19.03 3.92
C ARG A 4 3.85 20.15 3.53
N LEU A 5 3.08 19.95 2.46
CA LEU A 5 2.07 20.91 2.00
C LEU A 5 0.70 20.66 2.65
N LEU A 6 0.39 19.40 2.97
CA LEU A 6 -0.88 18.99 3.56
C LEU A 6 -0.88 19.04 5.10
N GLY A 7 0.29 19.16 5.73
CA GLY A 7 0.46 19.04 7.19
C GLY A 7 0.22 17.62 7.73
N ARG A 8 -0.06 16.64 6.85
CA ARG A 8 -0.31 15.24 7.18
C ARG A 8 -0.01 14.33 5.98
N PRO A 9 0.25 13.03 6.19
CA PRO A 9 0.35 12.07 5.09
C PRO A 9 -0.88 12.09 4.19
N TYR A 10 -0.69 11.86 2.90
CA TYR A 10 -1.82 11.71 1.96
C TYR A 10 -2.46 10.34 2.19
N THR A 11 -3.76 10.31 2.43
CA THR A 11 -4.46 9.08 2.81
C THR A 11 -5.64 8.80 1.88
N ILE A 12 -5.88 7.50 1.64
CA ILE A 12 -7.01 7.01 0.85
C ILE A 12 -7.73 5.97 1.68
N SER A 13 -9.05 6.09 1.83
CA SER A 13 -9.86 5.14 2.59
C SER A 13 -10.98 4.58 1.71
N GLY A 14 -11.36 3.33 1.97
CA GLY A 14 -12.44 2.69 1.23
C GLY A 14 -12.60 1.21 1.55
N HIS A 15 -13.65 0.63 0.98
CA HIS A 15 -13.88 -0.81 1.06
C HIS A 15 -12.87 -1.56 0.19
N VAL A 16 -12.30 -2.63 0.74
CA VAL A 16 -11.50 -3.57 -0.04
C VAL A 16 -12.42 -4.34 -0.99
N VAL A 17 -12.17 -4.19 -2.29
CA VAL A 17 -12.90 -4.89 -3.33
C VAL A 17 -12.09 -6.04 -3.92
N HIS A 18 -12.79 -6.94 -4.61
CA HIS A 18 -12.15 -8.01 -5.36
C HIS A 18 -11.47 -7.45 -6.62
N GLY A 19 -10.17 -7.73 -6.76
CA GLY A 19 -9.41 -7.54 -7.99
C GLY A 19 -9.32 -8.83 -8.82
N ARG A 20 -8.45 -8.85 -9.83
CA ARG A 20 -8.23 -10.03 -10.70
C ARG A 20 -7.46 -11.17 -10.03
N LYS A 21 -6.97 -10.95 -8.79
CA LYS A 21 -6.18 -11.90 -7.98
C LYS A 21 -4.90 -12.47 -8.64
N LEU A 22 -4.47 -11.92 -9.79
CA LEU A 22 -3.26 -12.36 -10.50
C LEU A 22 -2.00 -12.26 -9.62
N GLY A 23 -1.92 -11.23 -8.79
CA GLY A 23 -0.81 -11.02 -7.85
C GLY A 23 -0.59 -12.20 -6.91
N ARG A 24 -1.60 -13.01 -6.57
CA ARG A 24 -1.41 -14.18 -5.68
C ARG A 24 -0.68 -15.34 -6.35
N ALA A 25 -0.87 -15.50 -7.65
CA ALA A 25 -0.10 -16.48 -8.42
C ALA A 25 1.34 -15.98 -8.66
N LEU A 26 1.51 -14.66 -8.80
CA LEU A 26 2.82 -14.03 -8.92
C LEU A 26 3.53 -14.04 -7.57
N GLY A 27 4.75 -14.59 -7.52
CA GLY A 27 5.54 -14.64 -6.29
C GLY A 27 5.22 -15.81 -5.36
N ALA A 28 4.27 -16.69 -5.67
CA ALA A 28 4.04 -17.91 -4.85
C ALA A 28 5.27 -18.84 -4.77
N SER A 29 6.22 -18.69 -5.70
CA SER A 29 7.52 -19.38 -5.71
C SER A 29 8.65 -18.60 -5.03
N THR A 30 8.42 -17.37 -4.57
CA THR A 30 9.43 -16.57 -3.87
C THR A 30 9.34 -16.83 -2.37
N ALA A 31 10.50 -16.96 -1.71
CA ALA A 31 10.58 -17.33 -0.30
C ALA A 31 9.85 -16.34 0.63
N ASP A 32 9.74 -15.08 0.23
CA ASP A 32 9.17 -13.99 1.02
C ASP A 32 7.65 -13.80 0.80
N ALA A 33 7.03 -14.55 -0.12
CA ALA A 33 5.62 -14.37 -0.49
C ALA A 33 4.91 -15.72 -0.61
N ALA A 34 4.71 -16.40 0.52
CA ALA A 34 4.06 -17.72 0.59
C ALA A 34 2.64 -17.80 -0.03
N ASP A 35 1.99 -16.65 -0.24
CA ASP A 35 0.70 -16.51 -0.95
C ASP A 35 0.78 -15.46 -2.08
N GLY A 36 1.98 -15.32 -2.66
CA GLY A 36 2.31 -14.33 -3.67
C GLY A 36 2.11 -12.89 -3.22
N PHE A 37 1.99 -11.99 -4.21
CA PHE A 37 1.76 -10.56 -4.02
C PHE A 37 0.26 -10.25 -3.93
N ARG A 38 -0.37 -10.72 -2.85
CA ARG A 38 -1.77 -10.39 -2.52
C ARG A 38 -2.00 -8.88 -2.50
N THR A 39 -2.96 -8.39 -3.28
CA THR A 39 -3.35 -6.97 -3.30
C THR A 39 -4.74 -6.71 -2.72
N LEU A 40 -4.81 -5.69 -1.86
CA LEU A 40 -6.01 -5.00 -1.41
C LEU A 40 -6.33 -3.93 -2.45
N ASN A 41 -7.52 -4.00 -3.03
CA ASN A 41 -7.92 -3.08 -4.10
C ASN A 41 -8.91 -2.06 -3.55
N LEU A 42 -8.57 -0.78 -3.61
CA LEU A 42 -9.44 0.33 -3.21
C LEU A 42 -9.85 1.13 -4.43
N ARG A 43 -11.16 1.31 -4.58
CA ARG A 43 -11.71 2.19 -5.61
C ARG A 43 -11.59 3.63 -5.13
N PHE A 44 -10.94 4.47 -5.91
CA PHE A 44 -10.86 5.89 -5.64
C PHE A 44 -11.98 6.60 -6.41
N ALA A 45 -12.76 7.42 -5.70
CA ALA A 45 -13.97 8.05 -6.26
C ALA A 45 -13.66 9.20 -7.23
N HIS A 46 -12.47 9.80 -7.15
CA HIS A 46 -12.10 10.96 -7.96
C HIS A 46 -11.29 10.56 -9.19
N TRP A 47 -11.46 11.29 -10.30
CA TRP A 47 -10.84 10.94 -11.58
C TRP A 47 -9.38 11.39 -11.71
N LYS A 48 -8.89 12.23 -10.78
CA LYS A 48 -7.51 12.73 -10.77
C LYS A 48 -6.93 12.57 -9.37
N PRO A 49 -6.02 11.62 -9.14
CA PRO A 49 -5.37 11.50 -7.86
C PRO A 49 -4.29 12.59 -7.73
N ALA A 50 -4.06 13.08 -6.51
CA ALA A 50 -3.00 14.04 -6.24
C ALA A 50 -1.58 13.45 -6.39
N ALA A 51 -1.48 12.13 -6.57
CA ALA A 51 -0.23 11.39 -6.71
C ALA A 51 -0.43 10.15 -7.61
N SER A 52 0.66 9.66 -8.20
CA SER A 52 0.69 8.39 -8.93
C SER A 52 2.06 7.72 -8.77
N GLY A 53 2.10 6.41 -9.00
CA GLY A 53 3.30 5.57 -8.92
C GLY A 53 3.27 4.58 -7.76
N ILE A 54 4.46 4.07 -7.41
CA ILE A 54 4.66 3.06 -6.37
C ILE A 54 5.11 3.73 -5.07
N PHE A 55 4.49 3.35 -3.95
CA PHE A 55 4.73 3.95 -2.64
C PHE A 55 4.96 2.90 -1.55
N ALA A 56 5.83 3.22 -0.60
CA ALA A 56 5.78 2.63 0.73
C ALA A 56 4.59 3.22 1.51
N VAL A 57 3.79 2.37 2.14
CA VAL A 57 2.52 2.75 2.77
C VAL A 57 2.30 2.09 4.13
N LEU A 58 1.42 2.70 4.93
CA LEU A 58 0.81 2.06 6.10
C LEU A 58 -0.66 1.75 5.85
N VAL A 59 -1.09 0.55 6.21
CA VAL A 59 -2.46 0.05 6.05
C VAL A 59 -3.13 -0.10 7.41
N HIS A 60 -4.25 0.57 7.63
CA HIS A 60 -5.02 0.53 8.87
C HIS A 60 -6.36 -0.17 8.66
N GLY A 61 -6.93 -0.75 9.72
CA GLY A 61 -8.27 -1.36 9.71
C GLY A 61 -8.28 -2.87 9.41
N LEU A 62 -7.10 -3.50 9.39
CA LEU A 62 -6.93 -4.95 9.24
C LEU A 62 -6.55 -5.66 10.55
N GLY A 63 -6.42 -4.92 11.64
CA GLY A 63 -6.08 -5.41 12.97
C GLY A 63 -5.82 -4.24 13.91
N ASP A 64 -5.17 -4.50 15.03
CA ASP A 64 -4.90 -3.49 16.06
C ASP A 64 -3.83 -2.46 15.64
N GLY A 65 -2.91 -2.88 14.78
CA GLY A 65 -1.78 -2.07 14.30
C GLY A 65 -1.89 -1.69 12.82
N ALA A 66 -1.13 -0.66 12.44
CA ALA A 66 -0.90 -0.35 11.04
C ALA A 66 0.07 -1.37 10.44
N LEU A 67 -0.24 -1.88 9.25
CA LEU A 67 0.58 -2.84 8.53
C LEU A 67 1.45 -2.14 7.47
N PRO A 68 2.77 -2.33 7.48
CA PRO A 68 3.64 -1.89 6.39
C PRO A 68 3.25 -2.53 5.06
N GLY A 69 3.31 -1.76 3.99
CA GLY A 69 2.95 -2.22 2.66
C GLY A 69 3.63 -1.47 1.53
N VAL A 70 3.38 -1.97 0.33
CA VAL A 70 3.67 -1.30 -0.95
C VAL A 70 2.33 -1.04 -1.63
N ALA A 71 2.15 0.13 -2.23
CA ALA A 71 0.97 0.42 -3.02
C ALA A 71 1.30 0.97 -4.39
N ASN A 72 0.62 0.45 -5.42
CA ASN A 72 0.49 1.11 -6.70
C ASN A 72 -0.73 2.04 -6.67
N LEU A 73 -0.52 3.32 -6.95
CA LEU A 73 -1.58 4.29 -7.19
C LEU A 73 -1.54 4.71 -8.66
N GLY A 74 -2.44 4.11 -9.45
CA GLY A 74 -2.45 4.24 -10.91
C GLY A 74 -3.83 4.56 -11.45
N VAL A 75 -3.87 5.12 -12.66
CA VAL A 75 -5.11 5.23 -13.44
C VAL A 75 -5.16 4.04 -14.37
N ARG A 76 -6.25 3.25 -14.33
CA ARG A 76 -6.42 2.16 -15.28
C ARG A 76 -6.73 2.75 -16.66
N PRO A 77 -5.85 2.59 -17.67
CA PRO A 77 -6.17 3.04 -19.01
C PRO A 77 -7.34 2.20 -19.53
N SER A 78 -8.38 2.86 -20.01
CA SER A 78 -9.50 2.18 -20.67
C SER A 78 -9.36 2.35 -22.17
N LEU A 79 -9.32 1.23 -22.88
CA LEU A 79 -9.40 1.18 -24.34
C LEU A 79 -10.84 0.97 -24.82
N ASP A 80 -11.79 0.75 -23.89
CA ASP A 80 -13.19 0.47 -24.17
C ASP A 80 -14.08 1.59 -23.58
N PRO A 81 -14.80 2.36 -24.40
CA PRO A 81 -15.75 3.38 -23.95
C PRO A 81 -16.86 2.85 -23.03
N ALA A 82 -17.13 1.54 -23.06
CA ALA A 82 -18.11 0.87 -22.20
C ALA A 82 -17.50 0.30 -20.91
N ASP A 83 -16.18 0.37 -20.71
CA ASP A 83 -15.56 -0.05 -19.45
C ASP A 83 -15.98 0.93 -18.34
N VAL A 84 -16.98 0.53 -17.57
CA VAL A 84 -17.45 1.28 -16.40
C VAL A 84 -16.35 1.52 -15.37
N ASN A 85 -15.25 0.75 -15.40
CA ASN A 85 -14.07 0.91 -14.56
C ASN A 85 -12.92 1.66 -15.27
N GLY A 86 -13.10 2.03 -16.54
CA GLY A 86 -12.17 2.79 -17.35
C GLY A 86 -11.93 4.19 -16.80
N GLY A 87 -10.67 4.62 -16.76
CA GLY A 87 -10.29 5.95 -16.25
C GLY A 87 -10.44 6.10 -14.73
N ARG A 88 -10.81 5.04 -14.01
CA ARG A 88 -10.82 5.05 -12.54
C ARG A 88 -9.41 4.87 -12.00
N VAL A 89 -9.11 5.65 -10.98
CA VAL A 89 -7.91 5.46 -10.17
C VAL A 89 -8.11 4.23 -9.30
N LEU A 90 -7.14 3.33 -9.33
CA LEU A 90 -7.08 2.15 -8.50
C LEU A 90 -5.89 2.26 -7.56
N LEU A 91 -6.14 2.01 -6.28
CA LEU A 91 -5.09 1.80 -5.30
C LEU A 91 -4.99 0.29 -5.05
N GLU A 92 -3.88 -0.30 -5.48
CA GLU A 92 -3.57 -1.71 -5.25
C GLU A 92 -2.48 -1.78 -4.19
N THR A 93 -2.78 -2.34 -3.03
CA THR A 93 -1.86 -2.36 -1.88
C THR A 93 -1.52 -3.77 -1.46
N HIS A 94 -0.23 -4.08 -1.38
CA HIS A 94 0.29 -5.32 -0.83
C HIS A 94 0.83 -5.07 0.57
N CYS A 95 0.34 -5.79 1.58
CA CYS A 95 0.90 -5.78 2.92
C CYS A 95 2.14 -6.68 2.97
N LEU A 96 3.26 -6.16 3.48
CA LEU A 96 4.53 -6.90 3.59
C LEU A 96 4.44 -8.07 4.57
N THR A 97 3.47 -8.03 5.48
CA THR A 97 3.13 -9.13 6.38
C THR A 97 1.62 -9.22 6.48
N TRP A 98 1.07 -10.37 6.09
CA TRP A 98 -0.36 -10.62 6.16
C TRP A 98 -0.75 -11.15 7.54
N PRO A 99 -1.77 -10.58 8.21
CA PRO A 99 -2.26 -11.12 9.47
C PRO A 99 -2.90 -12.50 9.28
N ALA A 100 -2.40 -13.50 10.01
CA ALA A 100 -2.85 -14.88 9.87
C ALA A 100 -4.31 -15.10 10.31
N ASP A 101 -4.76 -14.34 11.31
CA ASP A 101 -6.10 -14.38 11.89
C ASP A 101 -7.19 -13.91 10.92
N LEU A 102 -6.86 -13.09 9.92
CA LEU A 102 -7.78 -12.69 8.86
C LEU A 102 -8.10 -13.83 7.87
N GLY A 103 -7.29 -14.88 7.84
CA GLY A 103 -7.35 -15.87 6.78
C GLY A 103 -7.13 -15.26 5.38
N PRO A 104 -7.37 -16.03 4.31
CA PRO A 104 -7.05 -15.58 2.95
C PRO A 104 -8.03 -14.52 2.43
N GLU A 105 -9.30 -14.53 2.81
CA GLU A 105 -10.29 -13.62 2.21
C GLU A 105 -10.79 -12.54 3.20
N GLY A 106 -10.33 -12.54 4.46
CA GLY A 106 -10.96 -11.77 5.53
C GLY A 106 -10.83 -10.25 5.42
N ALA A 107 -10.03 -9.72 4.49
CA ALA A 107 -9.98 -8.29 4.23
C ALA A 107 -11.11 -7.78 3.32
N TYR A 108 -11.73 -8.64 2.50
CA TYR A 108 -12.75 -8.20 1.56
C TYR A 108 -13.97 -7.62 2.29
N GLY A 109 -14.47 -6.48 1.79
CA GLY A 109 -15.57 -5.75 2.41
C GLY A 109 -15.21 -4.98 3.68
N LYS A 110 -14.00 -5.14 4.24
CA LYS A 110 -13.53 -4.25 5.32
C LYS A 110 -13.24 -2.86 4.78
N ILE A 111 -13.46 -1.84 5.61
CA ILE A 111 -13.00 -0.48 5.36
C ILE A 111 -11.57 -0.38 5.86
N ILE A 112 -10.65 -0.02 4.98
CA ILE A 112 -9.26 0.26 5.33
C ILE A 112 -8.91 1.70 4.99
N ARG A 113 -7.85 2.19 5.64
CA ARG A 113 -7.19 3.44 5.30
C ARG A 113 -5.74 3.15 4.96
N VAL A 114 -5.29 3.67 3.83
CA VAL A 114 -3.91 3.56 3.36
C VAL A 114 -3.25 4.94 3.40
N GLU A 115 -2.13 5.04 4.11
CA GLU A 115 -1.32 6.25 4.22
C GLU A 115 -0.11 6.17 3.28
N LEU A 116 0.02 7.12 2.35
CA LEU A 116 1.13 7.19 1.41
C LEU A 116 2.29 7.94 2.06
N LEU A 117 3.37 7.23 2.36
CA LEU A 117 4.50 7.77 3.12
C LEU A 117 5.63 8.25 2.22
N HIS A 118 6.09 7.37 1.32
CA HIS A 118 7.26 7.63 0.49
C HIS A 118 7.06 7.05 -0.91
N LYS A 119 7.35 7.84 -1.94
CA LYS A 119 7.30 7.38 -3.33
C LYS A 119 8.59 6.63 -3.63
N LEU A 120 8.47 5.36 -4.00
CA LEU A 120 9.60 4.53 -4.41
C LEU A 120 10.02 4.89 -5.84
N HIS A 121 9.08 4.87 -6.79
CA HIS A 121 9.30 5.26 -8.18
C HIS A 121 7.97 5.47 -8.93
N ASP A 122 8.04 5.94 -10.18
CA ASP A 122 6.93 5.98 -11.14
C ASP A 122 6.57 4.59 -11.67
N GLU A 123 5.37 4.39 -12.22
CA GLU A 123 4.99 3.11 -12.83
C GLU A 123 5.99 2.67 -13.91
N LEU A 124 6.41 1.40 -13.86
CA LEU A 124 7.35 0.81 -14.81
C LEU A 124 6.63 -0.19 -15.73
N LYS A 125 7.15 -0.33 -16.96
CA LYS A 125 6.74 -1.40 -17.88
C LYS A 125 7.71 -2.57 -17.74
N TYR A 126 7.17 -3.78 -17.74
CA TYR A 126 7.94 -5.02 -17.62
C TYR A 126 7.73 -5.91 -18.84
N ASP A 127 8.82 -6.45 -19.35
CA ASP A 127 8.82 -7.40 -20.47
C ASP A 127 8.64 -8.81 -19.92
N GLY A 128 7.38 -9.16 -19.59
CA GLY A 128 6.99 -10.50 -19.15
C GLY A 128 6.81 -10.66 -17.64
N LEU A 129 6.34 -11.85 -17.24
CA LEU A 129 5.93 -12.14 -15.85
C LEU A 129 7.11 -12.24 -14.87
N ASP A 130 8.27 -12.74 -15.32
CA ASP A 130 9.46 -12.86 -14.47
C ASP A 130 10.01 -11.48 -14.10
N ALA A 131 10.10 -10.58 -15.11
CA ALA A 131 10.52 -9.19 -14.91
C ALA A 131 9.56 -8.44 -13.96
N LEU A 132 8.24 -8.64 -14.14
CA LEU A 132 7.23 -8.08 -13.24
C LEU A 132 7.38 -8.62 -11.81
N THR A 133 7.58 -9.92 -11.65
CA THR A 133 7.75 -10.58 -10.34
C THR A 133 8.98 -10.04 -9.62
N ALA A 134 10.10 -9.90 -10.34
CA ALA A 134 11.34 -9.31 -9.81
C ALA A 134 11.15 -7.83 -9.42
N GLY A 135 10.40 -7.07 -10.22
CA GLY A 135 10.02 -5.69 -9.92
C GLY A 135 9.28 -5.57 -8.60
N ILE A 136 8.17 -6.32 -8.44
CA ILE A 136 7.36 -6.28 -7.21
C ILE A 136 8.18 -6.72 -5.99
N ALA A 137 9.03 -7.75 -6.13
CA ALA A 137 9.93 -8.19 -5.07
C ALA A 137 10.91 -7.08 -4.64
N LYS A 138 11.45 -6.34 -5.61
CA LYS A 138 12.32 -5.19 -5.35
C LYS A 138 11.57 -4.09 -4.61
N ASP A 139 10.34 -3.77 -5.01
CA ASP A 139 9.53 -2.75 -4.35
C ASP A 139 9.26 -3.11 -2.88
N CYS A 140 9.03 -4.40 -2.61
CA CYS A 140 8.88 -4.90 -1.24
C CYS A 140 10.17 -4.75 -0.43
N ALA A 141 11.34 -5.03 -1.03
CA ALA A 141 12.63 -4.85 -0.38
C ALA A 141 12.93 -3.38 -0.09
N ASP A 142 12.67 -2.49 -1.04
CA ASP A 142 12.87 -1.04 -0.89
C ASP A 142 11.95 -0.47 0.19
N ALA A 143 10.68 -0.91 0.25
CA ALA A 143 9.77 -0.53 1.32
C ALA A 143 10.24 -1.03 2.69
N ARG A 144 10.73 -2.29 2.81
CA ARG A 144 11.33 -2.80 4.05
C ARG A 144 12.52 -1.94 4.49
N ALA A 145 13.40 -1.56 3.56
CA ALA A 145 14.53 -0.69 3.86
C ALA A 145 14.09 0.71 4.32
N TYR A 146 13.05 1.28 3.68
CA TYR A 146 12.45 2.54 4.11
C TYR A 146 11.96 2.46 5.57
N PHE A 147 11.19 1.43 5.92
CA PHE A 147 10.72 1.26 7.29
C PHE A 147 11.87 1.01 8.27
N ALA A 148 12.86 0.21 7.93
CA ALA A 148 14.03 -0.02 8.79
C ALA A 148 14.79 1.28 9.11
N SER A 149 14.99 2.16 8.11
CA SER A 149 15.68 3.45 8.31
C SER A 149 14.84 4.47 9.11
N ALA A 150 13.52 4.43 8.97
CA ALA A 150 12.60 5.30 9.70
C ALA A 150 12.56 4.98 11.20
N HIS A 151 12.65 3.70 11.58
CA HIS A 151 12.71 3.27 12.98
C HIS A 151 14.01 3.73 13.68
N THR A 152 15.10 3.90 12.95
CA THR A 152 16.36 4.45 13.49
C THR A 152 16.25 5.94 13.83
N SER A 153 15.37 6.69 13.17
CA SER A 153 15.17 8.13 13.41
C SER A 153 14.25 8.43 14.60
N SER A 154 13.40 7.48 15.01
CA SER A 154 12.47 7.63 16.15
C SER A 154 13.10 7.42 17.53
N HIS A 155 14.39 7.11 17.63
CA HIS A 155 15.08 6.96 18.93
C HIS A 155 15.62 8.27 19.51
N THR A 156 15.33 9.41 18.89
CA THR A 156 15.72 10.75 19.39
C THR A 156 14.54 11.71 19.43
N GLU A 157 13.38 11.28 19.93
CA GLU A 157 12.36 12.23 20.39
C GLU A 157 11.98 11.95 21.84
N THR A 158 12.35 12.93 22.67
CA THR A 158 12.34 12.95 24.12
C THR A 158 10.94 12.69 24.67
N ARG A 159 10.87 11.71 25.58
CA ARG A 159 9.78 11.54 26.56
C ARG A 159 9.51 12.87 27.27
N ARG A 160 8.51 13.63 26.83
CA ARG A 160 7.90 14.67 27.66
C ARG A 160 6.99 14.01 28.68
N GLN A 161 7.60 13.61 29.79
CA GLN A 161 6.92 13.42 31.06
C GLN A 161 6.25 14.73 31.43
N THR A 162 4.92 14.81 31.38
CA THR A 162 4.20 15.92 32.01
C THR A 162 3.70 15.43 33.35
N THR A 163 4.46 15.72 34.39
CA THR A 163 3.97 15.75 35.76
C THR A 163 3.04 16.94 35.88
N ARG A 164 1.77 16.73 36.19
CA ARG A 164 0.95 17.74 36.85
C ARG A 164 0.27 17.12 38.07
N ASP A 165 0.97 17.33 39.17
CA ASP A 165 0.48 17.36 40.54
C ASP A 165 -0.73 18.30 40.69
N ARG A 166 -1.62 17.91 41.62
CA ARG A 166 -2.38 18.74 42.58
C ARG A 166 -3.31 19.83 42.02
N ILE A 167 -4.61 19.68 42.30
CA ILE A 167 -5.35 20.36 43.39
C ILE A 167 -6.47 19.41 43.82
#